data_AF-A0A454VYY8-F1
#
_entry.id   AF-A0A454VYY8-F1
#
_cell.length_a   1.000
_cell.length_b   1.000
_cell.length_c   1.000
_cell.angle_alpha   90.00
_cell.angle_beta   90.00
_cell.angle_gamma   90.00
#
_symmetry.space_group_name_H-M   'P 1'
#
loop_
_entity.id
_entity.type
_entity.pdbx_description
1 polymer ?
#
loop_
_entity_poly.entity_id
_entity_poly.type
_entity_poly.pdbx_seq_one_letter_code
_entity_poly.pdbx_strand_id
1 'polypeptide(L)'
;MVRPGDVRARDAALLAPLPSPPEADEDDDWEDDEPDAVLPQAPQQRTTRQNLRTARSNSIQPGHLICGECGQGNTPTRRFCSRCGSELSEAEVARTLWWHRLRPRRGPRVVPLGTGTGRGDDTTAVPGSRVQAFFAKLKIVLALLVALGMVAYASSVQFREAVDQRVAAVRKSVVGFVQSQYSPVRPAKVTATQSSKGYGPENTIDLNTASYWAGAFDPENQNIKGRVELNVQFDGLVSLNQLIVTPGTADAFTDHGRPRALIVEYSNRKKTSITLLDSAKTQKFPLP
;
A
#
# COMPACT_ATOMS: atom_id res chain seq x y z
N MET A 1 56.12 39.12 -10.69
CA MET A 1 57.22 38.14 -10.69
C MET A 1 57.88 38.16 -9.31
N VAL A 2 58.17 36.96 -8.77
CA VAL A 2 58.99 36.60 -7.58
C VAL A 2 58.32 36.64 -6.17
N ARG A 3 58.28 35.44 -5.55
CA ARG A 3 57.94 35.00 -4.15
C ARG A 3 59.02 35.47 -3.13
N PRO A 4 58.90 35.37 -1.78
CA PRO A 4 58.19 34.35 -0.96
C PRO A 4 57.44 34.86 0.30
N GLY A 5 56.59 34.01 0.87
CA GLY A 5 55.73 34.31 2.03
C GLY A 5 56.19 33.67 3.34
N ASP A 6 56.38 34.58 4.29
CA ASP A 6 56.40 34.59 5.76
C ASP A 6 56.25 33.32 6.61
N VAL A 7 57.15 33.29 7.59
CA VAL A 7 57.36 32.29 8.64
C VAL A 7 57.13 32.96 9.99
N ARG A 8 56.36 32.26 10.86
CA ARG A 8 56.33 32.34 12.34
C ARG A 8 55.75 33.60 13.01
N ALA A 9 54.45 33.52 13.32
CA ALA A 9 53.87 34.04 14.56
C ALA A 9 54.00 32.94 15.65
N ARG A 10 54.71 33.18 16.76
CA ARG A 10 54.20 33.75 18.03
C ARG A 10 53.14 32.84 18.64
N ASP A 11 53.50 31.97 19.57
CA ASP A 11 53.70 32.22 21.02
C ASP A 11 52.42 31.98 21.83
N ALA A 12 52.61 31.36 22.99
CA ALA A 12 51.72 31.25 24.15
C ALA A 12 50.57 30.22 24.10
N ALA A 13 50.81 29.06 24.74
CA ALA A 13 50.07 28.59 25.93
C ALA A 13 50.19 27.06 26.08
N LEU A 14 51.28 26.59 26.69
CA LEU A 14 51.45 25.20 27.12
C LEU A 14 52.10 25.17 28.50
N LEU A 15 51.31 25.38 29.57
CA LEU A 15 51.66 24.95 30.92
C LEU A 15 50.37 24.75 31.74
N ALA A 16 50.10 23.52 32.14
CA ALA A 16 49.26 23.21 33.29
C ALA A 16 50.03 22.17 34.14
N PRO A 17 50.27 22.42 35.44
CA PRO A 17 51.01 21.51 36.32
C PRO A 17 50.13 20.35 36.83
N LEU A 18 50.76 19.20 37.05
CA LEU A 18 50.15 17.96 37.57
C LEU A 18 49.71 18.12 39.04
N PRO A 19 48.57 17.52 39.45
CA PRO A 19 48.18 17.46 40.86
C PRO A 19 48.99 16.41 41.65
N SER A 20 49.35 16.77 42.88
CA SER A 20 50.03 15.90 43.85
C SER A 20 49.11 14.80 44.40
N PRO A 21 49.64 13.63 44.79
CA PRO A 21 48.84 12.56 45.38
C PRO A 21 48.51 12.86 46.86
N PRO A 22 47.28 12.64 47.33
CA PRO A 22 46.98 12.58 48.76
C PRO A 22 47.41 11.24 49.37
N GLU A 23 47.77 11.33 50.64
CA GLU A 23 48.42 10.34 51.49
C GLU A 23 47.48 9.20 51.93
N ALA A 24 48.10 8.13 52.43
CA ALA A 24 47.45 6.93 52.92
C ALA A 24 46.75 7.18 54.25
N ASP A 25 45.45 6.87 54.30
CA ASP A 25 44.73 6.63 55.54
C ASP A 25 44.45 5.13 55.63
N GLU A 26 45.13 4.51 56.58
CA GLU A 26 44.86 3.18 57.12
C GLU A 26 43.55 3.26 57.91
N ASP A 27 42.58 2.41 57.58
CA ASP A 27 41.59 1.81 58.48
C ASP A 27 40.72 0.85 57.63
N ASP A 28 41.25 -0.36 57.45
CA ASP A 28 40.57 -1.51 56.86
C ASP A 28 39.48 -2.03 57.83
N ASP A 29 38.33 -1.35 57.88
CA ASP A 29 37.07 -1.91 58.39
C ASP A 29 36.32 -2.56 57.21
N TRP A 30 36.71 -3.78 56.86
CA TRP A 30 35.93 -4.65 55.97
C TRP A 30 34.72 -5.19 56.73
N GLU A 31 33.68 -4.37 56.87
CA GLU A 31 32.35 -4.90 57.16
C GLU A 31 31.92 -5.72 55.94
N ASP A 32 31.85 -7.05 56.14
CA ASP A 32 31.30 -8.02 55.18
C ASP A 32 29.80 -7.73 54.94
N ASP A 33 29.50 -6.73 54.12
CA ASP A 33 28.17 -6.52 53.53
C ASP A 33 27.95 -7.59 52.45
N GLU A 34 27.58 -8.79 52.87
CA GLU A 34 27.18 -9.86 51.97
C GLU A 34 25.87 -9.42 51.27
N PRO A 35 25.84 -9.24 49.93
CA PRO A 35 24.68 -8.67 49.27
C PRO A 35 23.48 -9.63 49.33
N ASP A 36 22.33 -9.11 49.77
CA ASP A 36 21.06 -9.85 49.81
C ASP A 36 20.77 -10.57 48.48
N ALA A 37 20.41 -11.85 48.58
CA ALA A 37 20.11 -12.70 47.43
C ALA A 37 18.90 -12.18 46.63
N VAL A 38 19.16 -11.54 45.48
CA VAL A 38 18.12 -11.05 44.58
C VAL A 38 17.55 -12.20 43.75
N LEU A 39 16.23 -12.41 43.82
CA LEU A 39 15.52 -13.38 42.98
C LEU A 39 15.64 -13.03 41.48
N PRO A 40 15.65 -14.02 40.56
CA PRO A 40 15.74 -13.76 39.12
C PRO A 40 14.59 -12.86 38.65
N GLN A 41 14.93 -11.67 38.13
CA GLN A 41 13.94 -10.80 37.52
C GLN A 41 13.40 -11.43 36.23
N ALA A 42 12.08 -11.34 36.02
CA ALA A 42 11.46 -11.76 34.77
C ALA A 42 12.12 -11.01 33.60
N PRO A 43 12.44 -11.71 32.48
CA PRO A 43 13.17 -11.09 31.38
C PRO A 43 12.41 -9.89 30.84
N GLN A 44 12.99 -8.70 31.00
CA GLN A 44 12.44 -7.48 30.42
C GLN A 44 12.47 -7.58 28.89
N GLN A 45 11.32 -7.34 28.25
CA GLN A 45 11.27 -7.17 26.80
C GLN A 45 12.10 -5.95 26.40
N ARG A 46 13.19 -6.18 25.66
CA ARG A 46 13.98 -5.10 25.07
C ARG A 46 13.10 -4.34 24.08
N THR A 47 12.86 -3.06 24.36
CA THR A 47 12.31 -2.15 23.36
C THR A 47 13.28 -2.04 22.19
N THR A 48 12.86 -2.53 21.02
CA THR A 48 13.65 -2.49 19.79
C THR A 48 13.84 -1.04 19.35
N ARG A 49 15.04 -0.49 19.60
CA ARG A 49 15.48 0.71 18.87
C ARG A 49 15.64 0.32 17.40
N GLN A 50 14.68 0.69 16.58
CA GLN A 50 14.77 0.57 15.12
C GLN A 50 15.97 1.40 14.64
N ASN A 51 17.12 0.75 14.48
CA ASN A 51 18.33 1.39 14.00
C ASN A 51 18.18 1.60 12.48
N LEU A 52 17.51 2.69 12.11
CA LEU A 52 17.22 3.10 10.73
C LEU A 52 18.46 3.58 9.96
N ARG A 53 19.65 3.63 10.57
CA ARG A 53 20.86 4.13 9.92
C ARG A 53 21.69 2.99 9.32
N THR A 54 21.94 3.12 8.02
CA THR A 54 22.73 2.28 7.09
C THR A 54 21.97 1.21 6.29
N ALA A 55 21.16 1.67 5.33
CA ALA A 55 20.72 0.84 4.22
C ALA A 55 21.89 0.61 3.24
N ARG A 56 22.68 -0.46 3.43
CA ARG A 56 23.03 -1.27 2.27
C ARG A 56 21.83 -2.16 2.03
N SER A 57 20.94 -1.73 1.13
CA SER A 57 19.88 -2.58 0.63
C SER A 57 20.53 -3.73 -0.15
N ASN A 58 20.97 -4.79 0.54
CA ASN A 58 21.15 -6.06 -0.14
C ASN A 58 19.78 -6.42 -0.68
N SER A 59 19.64 -6.38 -2.01
CA SER A 59 18.41 -6.79 -2.67
C SER A 59 18.09 -8.20 -2.20
N ILE A 60 16.91 -8.38 -1.61
CA ILE A 60 16.49 -9.69 -1.10
C ILE A 60 16.40 -10.61 -2.32
N GLN A 61 17.32 -11.55 -2.41
CA GLN A 61 17.33 -12.53 -3.48
C GLN A 61 16.40 -13.69 -3.11
N PRO A 62 15.83 -14.39 -4.10
CA PRO A 62 15.08 -15.60 -3.83
C PRO A 62 15.94 -16.62 -3.08
N GLY A 63 15.38 -17.22 -2.03
CA GLY A 63 16.09 -18.15 -1.15
C GLY A 63 16.81 -17.50 0.04
N HIS A 64 16.78 -16.17 0.19
CA HIS A 64 17.27 -15.51 1.40
C HIS A 64 16.29 -15.64 2.57
N LEU A 65 16.82 -15.73 3.80
CA LEU A 65 16.05 -15.66 5.05
C LEU A 65 15.82 -14.20 5.45
N ILE A 66 14.55 -13.81 5.59
CA ILE A 66 14.16 -12.44 5.95
C ILE A 66 14.05 -12.34 7.47
N CYS A 67 14.86 -11.47 8.07
CA CYS A 67 14.81 -11.22 9.51
C CYS A 67 13.47 -10.57 9.90
N GLY A 68 12.76 -11.18 10.86
CA GLY A 68 11.47 -10.66 11.37
C GLY A 68 11.58 -9.33 12.12
N GLU A 69 12.74 -8.99 12.68
CA GLU A 69 12.92 -7.76 13.44
C GLU A 69 13.32 -6.55 12.59
N CYS A 70 14.29 -6.72 11.69
CA CYS A 70 14.88 -5.60 10.93
C CYS A 70 14.66 -5.70 9.41
N GLY A 71 13.99 -6.75 8.92
CA GLY A 71 13.65 -6.93 7.50
C GLY A 71 14.83 -7.23 6.58
N GLN A 72 16.02 -7.48 7.12
CA GLN A 72 17.22 -7.77 6.33
C GLN A 72 17.14 -9.16 5.68
N GLY A 73 17.44 -9.27 4.38
CA GLY A 73 17.64 -10.54 3.71
C GLY A 73 19.04 -11.12 4.00
N ASN A 74 19.09 -12.35 4.47
CA ASN A 74 20.29 -13.09 4.84
C ASN A 74 20.44 -14.33 3.95
N THR A 75 21.67 -14.81 3.73
CA THR A 75 21.90 -16.07 3.01
C THR A 75 21.24 -17.25 3.74
N PRO A 76 20.75 -18.29 3.04
CA PRO A 76 20.01 -19.39 3.64
C PRO A 76 20.80 -20.22 4.67
N THR A 77 22.13 -20.14 4.64
CA THR A 77 23.02 -20.86 5.56
C THR A 77 23.28 -20.13 6.89
N ARG A 78 22.77 -18.91 7.09
CA ARG A 78 23.00 -18.13 8.32
C ARG A 78 21.95 -18.39 9.39
N ARG A 79 22.40 -18.49 10.64
CA ARG A 79 21.54 -18.64 11.83
C ARG A 79 21.16 -17.33 12.50
N PHE A 80 21.94 -16.27 12.31
CA PHE A 80 21.72 -14.94 12.90
C PHE A 80 21.71 -13.85 11.83
N CYS A 81 20.91 -12.81 12.06
CA CYS A 81 20.78 -11.67 11.17
C CYS A 81 22.10 -10.88 11.09
N SER A 82 22.58 -10.61 9.88
CA SER A 82 23.81 -9.83 9.67
C SER A 82 23.69 -8.35 10.04
N ARG A 83 22.51 -7.87 10.43
CA ARG A 83 22.25 -6.47 10.75
C ARG A 83 21.93 -6.26 12.24
N CYS A 84 20.91 -6.94 12.78
CA CYS A 84 20.49 -6.77 14.17
C CYS A 84 20.89 -7.93 15.10
N GLY A 85 21.47 -9.02 14.55
CA GLY A 85 21.93 -10.17 15.33
C GLY A 85 20.84 -11.13 15.83
N SER A 86 19.56 -10.91 15.49
CA SER A 86 18.48 -11.81 15.90
C SER A 86 18.55 -13.17 15.24
N GLU A 87 17.99 -14.16 15.91
CA GLU A 87 17.92 -15.54 15.42
C GLU A 87 17.00 -15.64 14.20
N LEU A 88 17.44 -16.40 13.19
CA LEU A 88 16.72 -16.61 11.92
C LEU A 88 16.06 -17.99 11.86
N SER A 89 15.92 -18.70 12.98
CA SER A 89 15.28 -20.02 13.03
C SER A 89 13.81 -19.97 12.56
N GLU A 90 13.12 -18.86 12.82
CA GLU A 90 11.74 -18.61 12.40
C GLU A 90 11.64 -17.68 11.16
N ALA A 91 12.76 -17.36 10.51
CA ALA A 91 12.77 -16.41 9.41
C ALA A 91 12.10 -16.96 8.14
N GLU A 92 11.25 -16.14 7.49
CA GLU A 92 10.61 -16.52 6.23
C GLU A 92 11.62 -16.52 5.06
N VAL A 93 11.54 -17.54 4.21
CA VAL A 93 12.35 -17.65 2.99
C VAL A 93 11.73 -16.82 1.86
N ALA A 94 12.50 -15.90 1.29
CA ALA A 94 12.10 -15.10 0.15
C ALA A 94 11.74 -15.97 -1.06
N ARG A 95 10.46 -15.97 -1.46
CA ARG A 95 9.94 -16.79 -2.55
C ARG A 95 10.26 -16.19 -3.92
N THR A 96 10.58 -17.05 -4.89
CA THR A 96 10.65 -16.63 -6.30
C THR A 96 9.24 -16.49 -6.85
N LEU A 97 8.91 -15.36 -7.49
CA LEU A 97 7.65 -15.27 -8.24
C LEU A 97 7.67 -16.26 -9.40
N TRP A 98 6.56 -16.97 -9.60
CA TRP A 98 6.44 -18.06 -10.57
C TRP A 98 6.86 -17.66 -12.00
N TRP A 99 6.63 -16.41 -12.40
CA TRP A 99 6.98 -15.91 -13.74
C TRP A 99 8.49 -15.71 -13.94
N HIS A 100 9.28 -15.53 -12.87
CA HIS A 100 10.74 -15.48 -12.97
C HIS A 100 11.34 -16.85 -13.34
N ARG A 101 10.63 -17.96 -13.08
CA ARG A 101 11.03 -19.30 -13.53
C ARG A 101 10.87 -19.50 -15.04
N LEU A 102 10.00 -18.71 -15.67
CA LEU A 102 9.69 -18.81 -17.11
C LEU A 102 10.59 -17.93 -17.98
N ARG A 103 11.42 -17.06 -17.39
CA ARG A 103 12.40 -16.29 -18.15
C ARG A 103 13.60 -17.19 -18.51
N PRO A 104 13.98 -17.31 -19.79
CA PRO A 104 15.17 -18.07 -20.17
C PRO A 104 16.39 -17.48 -19.44
N ARG A 105 17.14 -18.35 -18.75
CA ARG A 105 18.37 -17.95 -18.05
C ARG A 105 19.34 -17.37 -19.07
N ARG A 106 19.59 -16.07 -19.00
CA ARG A 106 20.71 -15.46 -19.73
C ARG A 106 21.97 -15.95 -19.04
N GLY A 107 22.69 -16.88 -19.69
CA GLY A 107 24.00 -17.33 -19.23
C GLY A 107 24.97 -16.16 -19.08
N PRO A 108 26.03 -16.31 -18.29
CA PRO A 108 27.04 -15.27 -18.12
C PRO A 108 27.55 -14.82 -19.49
N ARG A 109 27.58 -13.50 -19.70
CA ARG A 109 28.05 -12.89 -20.95
C ARG A 109 29.55 -13.16 -21.04
N VAL A 110 29.94 -14.20 -21.77
CA VAL A 110 31.34 -14.50 -22.05
C VAL A 110 31.81 -13.43 -23.03
N VAL A 111 32.42 -12.38 -22.50
CA VAL A 111 33.18 -11.43 -23.30
C VAL A 111 34.55 -12.07 -23.49
N PRO A 112 34.93 -12.49 -24.71
CA PRO A 112 36.32 -12.88 -24.93
C PRO A 112 37.18 -11.65 -24.63
N LEU A 113 38.10 -11.75 -23.68
CA LEU A 113 39.19 -10.78 -23.55
C LEU A 113 40.12 -10.99 -24.75
N GLY A 114 39.76 -10.35 -25.86
CA GLY A 114 40.59 -10.26 -27.05
C GLY A 114 41.53 -9.08 -26.95
N THR A 115 42.82 -9.39 -27.03
CA THR A 115 43.92 -8.44 -27.27
C THR A 115 43.59 -7.51 -28.43
N GLY A 116 43.80 -6.21 -28.24
CA GLY A 116 43.44 -5.18 -29.19
C GLY A 116 44.17 -5.33 -30.52
N THR A 117 43.40 -5.48 -31.60
CA THR A 117 43.72 -4.94 -32.92
C THR A 117 42.42 -4.51 -33.56
N GLY A 118 42.26 -3.20 -33.76
CA GLY A 118 41.05 -2.61 -34.29
C GLY A 118 40.78 -3.03 -35.72
N ARG A 119 39.59 -3.60 -35.96
CA ARG A 119 38.71 -3.33 -37.10
C ARG A 119 37.38 -4.03 -36.81
N GLY A 120 36.44 -3.29 -36.22
CA GLY A 120 35.09 -3.78 -35.97
C GLY A 120 34.35 -3.87 -37.30
N ASP A 121 34.32 -5.05 -37.91
CA ASP A 121 33.29 -5.40 -38.87
C ASP A 121 31.98 -5.56 -38.10
N ASP A 122 31.04 -4.68 -38.39
CA ASP A 122 29.88 -4.34 -37.56
C ASP A 122 28.69 -5.29 -37.85
N THR A 123 28.95 -6.60 -37.87
CA THR A 123 27.92 -7.62 -38.09
C THR A 123 28.03 -8.80 -37.14
N THR A 124 28.33 -8.56 -35.86
CA THR A 124 27.99 -9.54 -34.84
C THR A 124 26.47 -9.58 -34.70
N ALA A 125 25.84 -10.59 -35.31
CA ALA A 125 24.41 -10.86 -35.17
C ALA A 125 24.06 -10.98 -33.68
N VAL A 126 23.51 -9.90 -33.13
CA VAL A 126 23.08 -9.84 -31.73
C VAL A 126 22.06 -10.97 -31.50
N PRO A 127 22.31 -11.92 -30.57
CA PRO A 127 21.36 -12.97 -30.26
C PRO A 127 20.15 -12.32 -29.57
N GLY A 128 19.12 -12.05 -30.37
CA GLY A 128 17.95 -11.24 -30.00
C GLY A 128 17.31 -10.53 -31.20
N SER A 129 18.06 -10.33 -32.30
CA SER A 129 17.59 -9.64 -33.51
C SER A 129 16.37 -10.29 -34.15
N ARG A 130 16.30 -11.63 -34.16
CA ARG A 130 15.15 -12.38 -34.72
C ARG A 130 13.88 -12.20 -33.90
N VAL A 131 14.00 -12.18 -32.57
CA VAL A 131 12.86 -11.94 -31.66
C VAL A 131 12.38 -10.50 -31.79
N GLN A 132 13.30 -9.54 -31.82
CA GLN A 132 12.97 -8.13 -32.00
C GLN A 132 12.36 -7.84 -33.40
N ALA A 133 12.89 -8.45 -34.46
CA ALA A 133 12.33 -8.36 -35.80
C ALA A 133 10.94 -9.01 -35.89
N PHE A 134 10.71 -10.12 -35.21
CA PHE A 134 9.39 -10.73 -35.08
C PHE A 134 8.40 -9.80 -34.39
N PHE A 135 8.77 -9.20 -33.25
CA PHE A 135 7.91 -8.24 -32.56
C PHE A 135 7.66 -6.96 -33.38
N ALA A 136 8.65 -6.49 -34.15
CA ALA A 136 8.47 -5.36 -35.06
C ALA A 136 7.45 -5.67 -36.17
N LYS A 137 7.55 -6.85 -36.81
CA LYS A 137 6.57 -7.30 -37.81
C LYS A 137 5.19 -7.53 -37.19
N LEU A 138 5.11 -8.12 -36.00
CA LEU A 138 3.87 -8.34 -35.28
C LEU A 138 3.16 -7.00 -34.98
N LYS A 139 3.89 -5.96 -34.58
CA LYS A 139 3.33 -4.63 -34.36
C LYS A 139 2.73 -4.03 -35.63
N ILE A 140 3.41 -4.16 -36.78
CA ILE A 140 2.90 -3.65 -38.06
C ILE A 140 1.62 -4.39 -38.46
N VAL A 141 1.60 -5.72 -38.34
CA VAL A 141 0.41 -6.53 -38.62
C VAL A 141 -0.74 -6.16 -37.69
N LEU A 142 -0.47 -6.00 -36.38
CA LEU A 142 -1.47 -5.59 -35.40
C LEU A 142 -2.04 -4.20 -35.73
N ALA A 143 -1.19 -3.25 -36.11
CA ALA A 143 -1.61 -1.91 -36.49
C ALA A 143 -2.51 -1.93 -37.73
N LEU A 144 -2.17 -2.74 -38.74
CA LEU A 144 -3.02 -2.93 -39.92
C LEU A 144 -4.37 -3.56 -39.57
N LEU A 145 -4.40 -4.58 -38.71
CA LEU A 145 -5.64 -5.20 -38.24
C LEU A 145 -6.51 -4.22 -37.47
N VAL A 146 -5.92 -3.37 -36.63
CA VAL A 146 -6.63 -2.31 -35.90
C VAL A 146 -7.19 -1.26 -36.86
N ALA A 147 -6.43 -0.85 -37.88
CA ALA A 147 -6.90 0.09 -38.90
C ALA A 147 -8.08 -0.48 -39.71
N LEU A 148 -7.98 -1.73 -40.16
CA LEU A 148 -9.08 -2.45 -40.81
C LEU A 148 -10.30 -2.60 -39.89
N GLY A 149 -10.08 -2.91 -38.61
CA GLY A 149 -11.14 -2.96 -37.60
C GLY A 149 -11.84 -1.61 -37.40
N MET A 150 -11.09 -0.50 -37.39
CA MET A 150 -11.66 0.85 -37.33
C MET A 150 -12.50 1.19 -38.56
N VAL A 151 -12.04 0.83 -39.76
CA VAL A 151 -12.82 1.02 -41.00
C VAL A 151 -14.09 0.16 -40.97
N ALA A 152 -14.01 -1.11 -40.57
CA ALA A 152 -15.17 -1.98 -40.45
C ALA A 152 -16.18 -1.46 -39.41
N TYR A 153 -15.68 -0.93 -38.27
CA TYR A 153 -16.48 -0.26 -37.27
C TYR A 153 -17.16 0.98 -37.84
N ALA A 154 -16.47 1.84 -38.58
CA ALA A 154 -17.08 3.02 -39.20
C ALA A 154 -18.10 2.66 -40.28
N SER A 155 -17.94 1.56 -41.01
CA SER A 155 -18.77 1.26 -42.19
C SER A 155 -19.96 0.33 -41.91
N SER A 156 -19.97 -0.44 -40.82
CA SER A 156 -21.00 -1.47 -40.60
C SER A 156 -21.64 -1.44 -39.21
N VAL A 157 -22.97 -1.30 -39.18
CA VAL A 157 -23.76 -1.25 -37.93
C VAL A 157 -23.66 -2.57 -37.15
N GLN A 158 -23.73 -3.70 -37.84
CA GLN A 158 -23.65 -5.04 -37.22
C GLN A 158 -22.30 -5.28 -36.52
N PHE A 159 -21.20 -4.77 -37.09
CA PHE A 159 -19.89 -4.88 -36.45
C PHE A 159 -19.77 -3.97 -35.23
N ARG A 160 -20.35 -2.75 -35.27
CA ARG A 160 -20.41 -1.86 -34.10
C ARG A 160 -21.14 -2.52 -32.94
N GLU A 161 -22.33 -3.07 -33.17
CA GLU A 161 -23.11 -3.75 -32.13
C GLU A 161 -22.36 -4.96 -31.55
N ALA A 162 -21.70 -5.76 -32.40
CA ALA A 162 -20.89 -6.88 -31.94
C ALA A 162 -19.68 -6.43 -31.08
N VAL A 163 -18.98 -5.37 -31.50
CA VAL A 163 -17.87 -4.78 -30.73
C VAL A 163 -18.38 -4.22 -29.42
N ASP A 164 -19.47 -3.47 -29.41
CA ASP A 164 -20.06 -2.86 -28.22
C ASP A 164 -20.52 -3.92 -27.21
N GLN A 165 -21.12 -5.02 -27.67
CA GLN A 165 -21.45 -6.16 -26.81
C GLN A 165 -20.21 -6.80 -26.20
N ARG A 166 -19.12 -6.96 -26.96
CA ARG A 166 -17.85 -7.50 -26.46
C ARG A 166 -17.18 -6.55 -25.47
N VAL A 167 -17.15 -5.26 -25.76
CA VAL A 167 -16.63 -4.21 -24.86
C VAL A 167 -17.46 -4.16 -23.58
N ALA A 168 -18.78 -4.22 -23.67
CA ALA A 168 -19.65 -4.28 -22.51
C ALA A 168 -19.40 -5.54 -21.67
N ALA A 169 -19.19 -6.70 -22.29
CA ALA A 169 -18.85 -7.95 -21.60
C ALA A 169 -17.48 -7.87 -20.89
N VAL A 170 -16.46 -7.33 -21.55
CA VAL A 170 -15.14 -7.10 -20.95
C VAL A 170 -15.24 -6.12 -19.79
N ARG A 171 -15.94 -5.00 -19.97
CA ARG A 171 -16.18 -4.02 -18.91
C ARG A 171 -16.88 -4.66 -17.71
N LYS A 172 -17.94 -5.45 -17.96
CA LYS A 172 -18.64 -6.19 -16.90
C LYS A 172 -17.71 -7.17 -16.17
N SER A 173 -16.83 -7.87 -16.90
CA SER A 173 -15.85 -8.80 -16.33
C SER A 173 -14.80 -8.09 -15.47
N VAL A 174 -14.23 -6.97 -15.95
CA VAL A 174 -13.26 -6.16 -15.20
C VAL A 174 -13.91 -5.57 -13.95
N VAL A 175 -15.12 -5.02 -14.08
CA VAL A 175 -15.89 -4.51 -12.93
C VAL A 175 -16.21 -5.63 -11.95
N GLY A 176 -16.59 -6.82 -12.43
CA GLY A 176 -16.84 -7.99 -11.59
C GLY A 176 -15.59 -8.48 -10.85
N PHE A 177 -14.44 -8.48 -11.52
CA PHE A 177 -13.15 -8.84 -10.92
C PHE A 177 -12.74 -7.82 -9.84
N VAL A 178 -12.88 -6.52 -10.09
CA VAL A 178 -12.60 -5.47 -9.11
C VAL A 178 -13.58 -5.52 -7.94
N GLN A 179 -14.88 -5.75 -8.20
CA GLN A 179 -15.90 -5.92 -7.16
C GLN A 179 -15.68 -7.16 -6.29
N SER A 180 -15.10 -8.23 -6.84
CA SER A 180 -14.71 -9.45 -6.09
C SER A 180 -13.60 -9.20 -5.05
N GLN A 181 -12.91 -8.06 -5.13
CA GLN A 181 -11.82 -7.71 -4.21
C GLN A 181 -12.23 -6.70 -3.12
N TYR A 182 -13.50 -6.25 -3.08
CA TYR A 182 -13.92 -5.34 -2.02
C TYR A 182 -14.09 -6.10 -0.70
N SER A 183 -13.32 -5.67 0.31
CA SER A 183 -13.54 -6.13 1.69
C SER A 183 -14.72 -5.37 2.28
N PRO A 184 -15.77 -6.05 2.77
CA PRO A 184 -16.90 -5.38 3.42
C PRO A 184 -16.43 -4.73 4.72
N VAL A 185 -16.66 -3.43 4.84
CA VAL A 185 -16.36 -2.67 6.07
C VAL A 185 -17.65 -2.44 6.84
N ARG A 186 -17.64 -2.75 8.14
CA ARG A 186 -18.76 -2.53 9.05
C ARG A 186 -18.58 -1.21 9.79
N PRO A 187 -19.58 -0.32 9.78
CA PRO A 187 -19.60 0.81 10.70
C PRO A 187 -19.74 0.33 12.14
N ALA A 188 -19.10 1.04 13.05
CA ALA A 188 -19.17 0.82 14.48
C ALA A 188 -20.39 1.49 15.12
N LYS A 189 -20.74 2.67 14.60
CA LYS A 189 -21.83 3.49 15.13
C LYS A 189 -22.51 4.26 14.02
N VAL A 190 -23.84 4.37 14.11
CA VAL A 190 -24.63 5.23 13.23
C VAL A 190 -25.53 6.10 14.09
N THR A 191 -25.64 7.37 13.70
CA THR A 191 -26.57 8.33 14.31
C THR A 191 -27.27 9.11 13.19
N ALA A 192 -28.49 9.56 13.43
CA ALA A 192 -29.23 10.40 12.48
C ALA A 192 -29.75 11.65 13.16
N THR A 193 -29.94 12.72 12.40
CA THR A 193 -30.56 13.96 12.91
C THR A 193 -32.05 13.76 13.22
N GLN A 194 -32.76 12.96 12.42
CA GLN A 194 -34.14 12.58 12.68
C GLN A 194 -34.39 11.12 12.30
N SER A 195 -35.36 10.50 12.97
CA SER A 195 -35.80 9.13 12.69
C SER A 195 -37.27 8.98 13.06
N SER A 196 -38.01 8.26 12.23
CA SER A 196 -39.39 7.89 12.48
C SER A 196 -39.45 6.79 13.55
N LYS A 197 -40.54 6.78 14.32
CA LYS A 197 -40.75 5.79 15.39
C LYS A 197 -40.67 4.37 14.81
N GLY A 198 -39.77 3.55 15.36
CA GLY A 198 -39.56 2.16 14.94
C GLY A 198 -38.59 1.97 13.75
N TYR A 199 -38.10 3.06 13.15
CA TYR A 199 -37.22 3.03 11.98
C TYR A 199 -35.94 3.83 12.24
N GLY A 200 -35.18 3.39 13.25
CA GLY A 200 -33.96 4.05 13.72
C GLY A 200 -32.75 3.88 12.78
N PRO A 201 -31.69 4.69 12.96
CA PRO A 201 -30.50 4.67 12.11
C PRO A 201 -29.71 3.35 12.16
N GLU A 202 -29.80 2.62 13.27
CA GLU A 202 -29.17 1.30 13.46
C GLU A 202 -29.60 0.28 12.40
N ASN A 203 -30.83 0.40 11.89
CA ASN A 203 -31.37 -0.45 10.84
C ASN A 203 -30.65 -0.26 9.48
N THR A 204 -29.76 0.73 9.34
CA THR A 204 -28.96 0.89 8.12
C THR A 204 -27.73 -0.03 8.05
N ILE A 205 -27.32 -0.58 9.20
CA ILE A 205 -26.07 -1.36 9.32
C ILE A 205 -26.27 -2.77 9.90
N ASP A 206 -27.51 -3.13 10.24
CA ASP A 206 -27.88 -4.37 10.92
C ASP A 206 -27.90 -5.62 10.01
N LEU A 207 -27.53 -5.48 8.72
CA LEU A 207 -27.56 -6.51 7.68
C LEU A 207 -28.93 -7.05 7.29
N ASN A 208 -29.99 -6.58 7.93
CA ASN A 208 -31.31 -7.09 7.69
C ASN A 208 -31.97 -6.21 6.61
N THR A 209 -32.26 -6.82 5.46
CA THR A 209 -32.89 -6.10 4.35
C THR A 209 -34.37 -5.80 4.56
N ALA A 210 -34.98 -6.35 5.62
CA ALA A 210 -36.37 -6.09 5.99
C ALA A 210 -36.52 -4.92 6.97
N SER A 211 -35.45 -4.53 7.67
CA SER A 211 -35.41 -3.34 8.52
C SER A 211 -34.80 -2.19 7.74
N TYR A 212 -35.21 -0.98 8.09
CA TYR A 212 -34.71 0.22 7.44
C TYR A 212 -34.78 1.41 8.39
N TRP A 213 -33.96 2.41 8.07
CA TRP A 213 -34.06 3.73 8.65
C TRP A 213 -35.00 4.58 7.82
N ALA A 214 -35.88 5.32 8.50
CA ALA A 214 -36.72 6.33 7.87
C ALA A 214 -36.49 7.65 8.59
N GLY A 215 -35.93 8.62 7.87
CA GLY A 215 -35.83 9.99 8.37
C GLY A 215 -37.20 10.66 8.33
N ALA A 216 -37.66 11.19 9.46
CA ALA A 216 -38.79 12.10 9.45
C ALA A 216 -38.37 13.37 8.69
N PHE A 217 -39.00 13.61 7.54
CA PHE A 217 -38.75 14.79 6.72
C PHE A 217 -39.95 15.71 6.78
N ASP A 218 -39.75 16.87 7.39
CA ASP A 218 -40.72 17.95 7.44
C ASP A 218 -40.09 19.18 6.77
N PRO A 219 -40.60 19.61 5.59
CA PRO A 219 -40.04 20.75 4.87
C PRO A 219 -40.23 22.08 5.62
N GLU A 220 -41.16 22.17 6.56
CA GLU A 220 -41.41 23.38 7.36
C GLU A 220 -40.51 23.45 8.60
N ASN A 221 -39.87 22.34 8.97
CA ASN A 221 -39.01 22.26 10.13
C ASN A 221 -37.66 22.95 9.87
N GLN A 222 -37.50 24.15 10.44
CA GLN A 222 -36.31 24.98 10.30
C GLN A 222 -35.02 24.30 10.82
N ASN A 223 -35.13 23.30 11.69
CA ASN A 223 -33.97 22.59 12.25
C ASN A 223 -33.31 21.63 11.25
N ILE A 224 -34.03 21.16 10.23
CA ILE A 224 -33.49 20.22 9.24
C ILE A 224 -33.10 20.87 7.90
N LYS A 225 -33.36 22.17 7.68
CA LYS A 225 -32.91 22.93 6.48
C LYS A 225 -33.08 22.17 5.16
N GLY A 226 -34.16 21.39 5.02
CA GLY A 226 -34.43 20.58 3.83
C GLY A 226 -33.53 19.35 3.61
N ARG A 227 -32.79 18.88 4.64
CA ARG A 227 -32.00 17.65 4.58
C ARG A 227 -32.07 16.83 5.87
N VAL A 228 -32.02 15.51 5.73
CA VAL A 228 -31.83 14.59 6.85
C VAL A 228 -30.42 14.05 6.78
N GLU A 229 -29.72 14.01 7.91
CA GLU A 229 -28.31 13.65 7.98
C GLU A 229 -28.15 12.32 8.71
N LEU A 230 -27.32 11.44 8.15
CA LEU A 230 -26.94 10.15 8.70
C LEU A 230 -25.42 10.14 8.87
N ASN A 231 -24.96 10.05 10.11
CA ASN A 231 -23.56 10.02 10.47
C ASN A 231 -23.14 8.58 10.73
N VAL A 232 -22.21 8.09 9.92
CA VAL A 232 -21.68 6.73 9.97
C VAL A 232 -20.22 6.78 10.45
N GLN A 233 -19.93 6.11 11.56
CA GLN A 233 -18.61 6.06 12.17
C GLN A 233 -18.03 4.66 12.06
N PHE A 234 -16.75 4.56 11.70
CA PHE A 234 -15.99 3.32 11.63
C PHE A 234 -14.98 3.24 12.78
N ASP A 235 -14.61 2.02 13.20
CA ASP A 235 -13.63 1.79 14.30
C ASP A 235 -12.19 2.20 13.95
N GLY A 236 -11.92 2.51 12.68
CA GLY A 236 -10.60 2.92 12.23
C GLY A 236 -10.63 3.68 10.90
N LEU A 237 -9.45 4.11 10.46
CA LEU A 237 -9.28 4.73 9.15
C LEU A 237 -9.47 3.68 8.05
N VAL A 238 -10.48 3.89 7.21
CA VAL A 238 -10.85 2.99 6.12
C VAL A 238 -11.01 3.77 4.82
N SER A 239 -10.60 3.16 3.71
CA SER A 239 -10.86 3.67 2.36
C SER A 239 -12.17 3.10 1.84
N LEU A 240 -13.13 3.98 1.55
CA LEU A 240 -14.44 3.59 1.01
C LEU A 240 -14.42 3.69 -0.51
N ASN A 241 -14.58 2.56 -1.19
CA ASN A 241 -14.51 2.50 -2.66
C ASN A 241 -15.89 2.34 -3.31
N GLN A 242 -16.89 1.89 -2.55
CA GLN A 242 -18.23 1.65 -3.05
C GLN A 242 -19.26 1.90 -1.95
N LEU A 243 -20.33 2.62 -2.29
CA LEU A 243 -21.54 2.76 -1.50
C LEU A 243 -22.63 1.85 -2.09
N ILE A 244 -23.32 1.13 -1.22
CA ILE A 244 -24.49 0.32 -1.60
C ILE A 244 -25.70 0.94 -0.93
N VAL A 245 -26.72 1.27 -1.71
CA VAL A 245 -27.98 1.84 -1.24
C VAL A 245 -29.10 0.87 -1.56
N THR A 246 -29.79 0.40 -0.52
CA THR A 246 -30.96 -0.47 -0.66
C THR A 246 -32.19 0.31 -0.18
N PRO A 247 -33.24 0.40 -1.01
CA PRO A 247 -34.53 0.97 -0.57
C PRO A 247 -35.13 0.13 0.56
N GLY A 248 -35.52 0.78 1.66
CA GLY A 248 -36.07 0.09 2.83
C GLY A 248 -37.45 -0.54 2.61
N THR A 249 -38.26 0.05 1.74
CA THR A 249 -39.63 -0.38 1.43
C THR A 249 -39.74 -0.79 -0.02
N ALA A 250 -39.05 -1.86 -0.42
CA ALA A 250 -39.07 -2.33 -1.81
C ALA A 250 -40.48 -2.77 -2.27
N ASP A 251 -41.25 -3.38 -1.37
CA ASP A 251 -42.60 -3.88 -1.68
C ASP A 251 -43.66 -2.77 -1.73
N ALA A 252 -43.46 -1.70 -0.96
CA ALA A 252 -44.30 -0.50 -0.91
C ALA A 252 -43.53 0.72 -1.46
N PHE A 253 -42.80 0.53 -2.56
CA PHE A 253 -41.85 1.52 -3.05
C PHE A 253 -42.51 2.85 -3.43
N THR A 254 -43.75 2.84 -3.90
CA THR A 254 -44.52 4.03 -4.28
C THR A 254 -45.10 4.81 -3.11
N ASP A 255 -45.20 4.20 -1.94
CA ASP A 255 -46.00 4.72 -0.84
C ASP A 255 -45.20 5.64 0.08
N HIS A 256 -43.88 5.67 -0.10
CA HIS A 256 -42.96 6.42 0.72
C HIS A 256 -42.10 7.40 -0.10
N GLY A 257 -41.89 8.58 0.48
CA GLY A 257 -40.93 9.55 -0.03
C GLY A 257 -39.51 8.99 0.06
N ARG A 258 -38.70 9.28 -0.97
CA ARG A 258 -37.33 8.76 -1.09
C ARG A 258 -36.37 9.86 -1.53
N PRO A 259 -35.11 9.83 -1.06
CA PRO A 259 -34.14 10.81 -1.48
C PRO A 259 -33.82 10.63 -2.97
N ARG A 260 -33.77 11.74 -3.71
CA ARG A 260 -33.29 11.77 -5.10
C ARG A 260 -31.77 11.90 -5.17
N ALA A 261 -31.16 12.54 -4.18
CA ALA A 261 -29.73 12.80 -4.14
C ALA A 261 -29.20 12.55 -2.73
N LEU A 262 -27.99 12.00 -2.66
CA LEU A 262 -27.20 11.87 -1.44
C LEU A 262 -25.96 12.74 -1.57
N ILE A 263 -25.66 13.51 -0.53
CA ILE A 263 -24.39 14.22 -0.40
C ILE A 263 -23.58 13.44 0.63
N VAL A 264 -22.52 12.78 0.17
CA VAL A 264 -21.61 12.02 1.02
C VAL A 264 -20.45 12.94 1.38
N GLU A 265 -20.27 13.22 2.66
CA GLU A 265 -19.14 13.97 3.19
C GLU A 265 -18.22 13.04 3.97
N TYR A 266 -16.94 13.03 3.63
CA TYR A 266 -15.92 12.18 4.24
C TYR A 266 -15.20 12.91 5.36
N SER A 267 -14.53 12.16 6.25
CA SER A 267 -13.70 12.71 7.33
C SER A 267 -12.56 13.63 6.84
N ASN A 268 -12.09 13.43 5.60
CA ASN A 268 -11.11 14.30 4.95
C ASN A 268 -11.71 15.57 4.31
N ARG A 269 -12.97 15.89 4.59
CA ARG A 269 -13.75 17.02 4.04
C ARG A 269 -14.01 16.98 2.54
N LYS A 270 -13.65 15.90 1.84
CA LYS A 270 -14.12 15.68 0.46
C LYS A 270 -15.63 15.48 0.49
N LYS A 271 -16.30 15.87 -0.59
CA LYS A 271 -17.74 15.65 -0.77
C LYS A 271 -17.99 15.01 -2.12
N THR A 272 -18.98 14.14 -2.19
CA THR A 272 -19.45 13.51 -3.43
C THR A 272 -20.96 13.56 -3.46
N SER A 273 -21.51 14.07 -4.57
CA SER A 273 -22.95 14.02 -4.81
C SER A 273 -23.28 12.76 -5.61
N ILE A 274 -24.24 11.99 -5.12
CA ILE A 274 -24.73 10.77 -5.76
C ILE A 274 -26.19 11.00 -6.10
N THR A 275 -26.54 10.89 -7.37
CA THR A 275 -27.95 10.89 -7.81
C THR A 275 -28.48 9.47 -7.76
N LEU A 276 -29.52 9.24 -6.98
CA LEU A 276 -30.19 7.95 -6.87
C LEU A 276 -31.16 7.77 -8.04
N LEU A 277 -31.20 6.55 -8.59
CA LEU A 277 -32.22 6.18 -9.55
C LEU A 277 -33.52 5.93 -8.80
N ASP A 278 -34.63 6.27 -9.44
CA ASP A 278 -35.96 5.95 -8.94
C ASP A 278 -36.28 4.46 -9.16
N SER A 279 -35.76 3.59 -8.28
CA SER A 279 -35.90 2.14 -8.39
C SER A 279 -35.94 1.45 -7.04
N ALA A 280 -36.80 0.43 -6.92
CA ALA A 280 -36.88 -0.47 -5.77
C ALA A 280 -35.68 -1.43 -5.64
N LYS A 281 -34.79 -1.47 -6.63
CA LYS A 281 -33.61 -2.36 -6.64
C LYS A 281 -32.44 -1.72 -5.88
N THR A 282 -31.61 -2.56 -5.27
CA THR A 282 -30.32 -2.14 -4.70
C THR A 282 -29.44 -1.49 -5.76
N GLN A 283 -28.82 -0.36 -5.40
CA GLN A 283 -27.96 0.44 -6.26
C GLN A 283 -26.55 0.47 -5.68
N LYS A 284 -25.55 0.43 -6.56
CA LYS A 284 -24.13 0.45 -6.18
C LYS A 284 -23.44 1.63 -6.85
N PHE A 285 -22.75 2.45 -6.06
CA PHE A 285 -22.09 3.66 -6.53
C PHE A 285 -20.60 3.60 -6.20
N PRO A 286 -19.70 3.82 -7.18
CA PRO A 286 -18.28 3.96 -6.89
C PRO A 286 -18.04 5.26 -6.10
N LEU A 287 -17.11 5.21 -5.15
CA LEU A 287 -16.66 6.35 -4.37
C LEU A 287 -15.21 6.73 -4.75
N PRO A 288 -14.82 8.01 -4.60
CA PRO A 288 -13.53 8.54 -5.05
C PRO A 288 -12.34 8.28 -4.11
#